data_AF-A0A8T2LS99-F1
#
_entry.id   AF-A0A8T2LS99-F1
#
_cell.length_a   1.000
_cell.length_b   1.000
_cell.length_c   1.000
_cell.angle_alpha   90.00
_cell.angle_beta   90.00
_cell.angle_gamma   90.00
#
_symmetry.space_group_name_H-M   'P 1'
#
loop_
_entity.id
_entity.type
_entity.pdbx_description
1 polymer ?
#
loop_
_entity_poly.entity_id
_entity_poly.type
_entity_poly.pdbx_seq_one_letter_code
_entity_poly.pdbx_strand_id
1 'polypeptide(L)' 'MSVFLCRQGQNTVPDGVKAEGNTLHFLKWTADVSGTYFCVATNQNGPKVATVYVYIENSDKSVSTWFKKVLRLTV' A
#
# COMPACT_ATOMS: atom_id res chain seq x y z
N MET A 1 -13.31 13.69 -6.20
CA MET A 1 -12.62 12.40 -6.39
C MET A 1 -12.07 11.98 -5.05
N SER A 2 -12.24 10.72 -4.65
CA SER A 2 -11.71 10.17 -3.40
C SER A 2 -10.85 8.95 -3.67
N VAL A 3 -9.93 8.66 -2.75
CA VAL A 3 -9.08 7.47 -2.76
C VAL A 3 -9.10 6.86 -1.36
N PHE A 4 -9.31 5.55 -1.29
CA PHE A 4 -9.29 4.77 -0.05
C PHE A 4 -8.25 3.65 -0.19
N LEU A 5 -7.40 3.47 0.83
CA LEU A 5 -6.25 2.58 0.81
C LEU A 5 -6.17 1.79 2.13
N CYS A 6 -6.20 0.46 2.06
CA CYS A 6 -6.06 -0.42 3.23
C CYS A 6 -5.56 -1.82 2.84
N ARG A 7 -5.36 -2.69 3.84
CA ARG A 7 -4.98 -4.10 3.66
C ARG A 7 -6.22 -4.97 3.52
N GLN A 8 -6.20 -5.95 2.63
CA GLN A 8 -7.31 -6.89 2.46
C GLN A 8 -7.59 -7.64 3.77
N GLY A 9 -8.86 -7.64 4.21
CA GLY A 9 -9.25 -8.19 5.51
C GLY A 9 -9.14 -7.19 6.69
N GLN A 10 -8.73 -5.94 6.45
CA GLN A 10 -8.69 -4.87 7.45
C GLN A 10 -9.41 -3.62 6.92
N ASN A 11 -10.07 -2.87 7.81
CA ASN A 11 -10.68 -1.58 7.47
C ASN A 11 -9.67 -0.41 7.52
N THR A 12 -8.42 -0.70 7.87
CA THR A 12 -7.33 0.27 8.07
C THR A 12 -6.03 -0.24 7.42
N VAL A 13 -5.00 0.59 7.42
CA VAL A 13 -3.61 0.13 7.25
C VAL A 13 -3.09 -0.46 8.59
N PRO A 14 -2.18 -1.46 8.55
CA PRO A 14 -1.55 -2.00 9.76
C PRO A 14 -0.42 -1.09 10.28
N ASP A 15 0.00 -1.33 11.53
CA ASP A 15 1.11 -0.60 12.16
C ASP A 15 2.39 -0.65 11.32
N GLY A 16 3.02 0.51 11.13
CA GLY A 16 4.18 0.64 10.25
C GLY A 16 3.81 0.80 8.77
N VAL A 17 2.53 0.95 8.42
CA VAL A 17 2.08 1.44 7.10
C VAL A 17 1.21 2.67 7.30
N LYS A 18 1.40 3.71 6.48
CA LYS A 18 0.61 4.95 6.50
C LYS A 18 0.04 5.25 5.12
N ALA A 19 -1.22 5.65 5.05
CA ALA A 19 -1.83 6.18 3.83
C ALA A 19 -1.72 7.72 3.83
N GLU A 20 -1.21 8.28 2.74
CA GLU A 20 -1.17 9.74 2.50
C GLU A 20 -1.75 10.03 1.11
N GLY A 21 -2.99 10.53 1.07
CA GLY A 21 -3.71 10.80 -0.18
C GLY A 21 -3.92 9.54 -1.02
N ASN A 22 -3.14 9.40 -2.10
CA ASN A 22 -3.16 8.25 -3.01
C ASN A 22 -1.94 7.32 -2.84
N THR A 23 -1.08 7.54 -1.84
CA THR A 23 0.17 6.78 -1.66
C THR A 23 0.15 5.98 -0.36
N LEU A 24 0.64 4.73 -0.41
CA LEU A 24 0.95 3.91 0.77
C LEU A 24 2.44 4.00 1.10
N HIS A 25 2.75 4.36 2.34
CA HIS A 25 4.09 4.53 2.88
C HIS A 25 4.39 3.37 3.84
N PHE A 26 5.29 2.47 3.45
CA PHE A 26 5.78 1.39 4.31
C PHE A 26 6.94 1.94 5.15
N LEU A 27 6.68 2.08 6.46
CA LEU A 27 7.58 2.66 7.47
C LEU A 27 8.34 1.57 8.24
N LYS A 28 7.80 0.34 8.29
CA LYS A 28 8.46 -0.85 8.83
C LYS A 28 8.62 -1.88 7.71
N TRP A 29 9.72 -2.65 7.77
CA TRP A 29 10.03 -3.72 6.81
C TRP A 29 10.09 -5.06 7.53
N THR A 30 8.96 -5.46 8.09
CA THR A 30 8.77 -6.69 8.88
C THR A 30 7.75 -7.61 8.20
N ALA A 31 7.83 -8.91 8.46
CA ALA A 31 6.95 -9.89 7.81
C ALA A 31 5.45 -9.63 8.05
N ASP A 32 5.09 -9.01 9.19
CA ASP A 32 3.74 -8.70 9.62
C ASP A 32 2.97 -7.78 8.66
N VAL A 33 3.66 -6.86 7.96
CA VAL A 33 3.06 -5.96 6.97
C VAL A 33 3.01 -6.54 5.55
N SER A 34 3.39 -7.82 5.37
CA SER A 34 3.21 -8.52 4.09
C SER A 34 1.75 -8.92 3.87
N GLY A 35 1.22 -8.75 2.66
CA GLY A 35 -0.13 -9.15 2.29
C GLY A 35 -0.69 -8.38 1.09
N THR A 36 -1.94 -8.65 0.75
CA THR A 36 -2.65 -7.88 -0.29
C THR A 36 -3.08 -6.53 0.25
N TYR A 37 -2.72 -5.46 -0.45
CA TYR A 37 -3.25 -4.11 -0.27
C TYR A 37 -4.17 -3.78 -1.42
N PHE A 38 -5.21 -2.98 -1.15
CA PHE A 38 -6.11 -2.51 -2.19
C PHE A 38 -6.36 -1.01 -2.12
N CYS A 39 -6.61 -0.44 -3.30
CA CYS A 39 -7.00 0.94 -3.52
C CYS A 39 -8.40 0.97 -4.13
N VAL A 40 -9.28 1.82 -3.60
CA VAL A 40 -10.55 2.19 -4.24
C VAL A 40 -10.48 3.67 -4.61
N ALA A 41 -10.45 3.96 -5.91
CA ALA A 41 -10.48 5.32 -6.44
C ALA A 41 -11.88 5.62 -7.01
N THR A 42 -12.51 6.69 -6.57
CA THR A 42 -13.89 7.04 -6.96
C THR A 42 -13.95 8.43 -7.61
N ASN A 43 -14.44 8.49 -8.84
CA ASN A 43 -14.73 9.72 -9.56
C ASN A 43 -16.24 9.80 -9.92
N GLN A 44 -16.62 10.72 -10.82
CA GLN A 44 -18.02 10.91 -11.22
C GLN A 44 -18.62 9.70 -11.95
N ASN A 45 -17.76 8.85 -12.53
CA ASN A 45 -18.13 7.65 -13.29
C ASN A 45 -18.18 6.39 -12.40
N GLY A 46 -18.00 6.54 -11.08
CA GLY A 46 -18.05 5.46 -10.09
C GLY A 46 -16.67 5.03 -9.54
N PRO A 47 -16.63 3.92 -8.79
CA PRO A 47 -15.41 3.39 -8.20
C PRO A 47 -14.63 2.47 -9.16
N LYS A 48 -13.30 2.48 -9.04
CA LYS A 48 -12.39 1.47 -9.57
C LYS A 48 -11.54 0.91 -8.44
N VAL A 49 -11.30 -0.40 -8.47
CA VAL A 49 -10.49 -1.11 -7.47
C VAL A 49 -9.21 -1.63 -8.12
N ALA A 50 -8.08 -1.48 -7.43
CA ALA A 50 -6.80 -2.07 -7.78
C ALA A 50 -6.18 -2.77 -6.57
N THR A 51 -5.49 -3.89 -6.80
CA THR A 51 -4.89 -4.73 -5.76
C THR A 51 -3.41 -4.96 -6.02
N VAL A 52 -2.60 -5.02 -4.97
CA VAL A 52 -1.18 -5.39 -5.05
C VAL A 52 -0.82 -6.30 -3.87
N TYR A 53 -0.13 -7.41 -4.14
CA TYR A 53 0.49 -8.21 -3.07
C TYR A 53 1.86 -7.61 -2.73
N VAL A 54 2.08 -7.33 -1.45
CA VAL A 54 3.35 -6.87 -0.89
C VAL A 54 3.95 -8.02 -0.09
N TYR A 55 5.15 -8.44 -0.46
CA TYR A 55 5.92 -9.45 0.24
C TYR A 55 7.22 -8.81 0.71
N ILE A 56 7.53 -8.94 2.00
CA ILE A 56 8.79 -8.47 2.58
C ILE A 56 9.64 -9.68 2.94
N GLU A 57 10.66 -9.93 2.14
CA GLU A 57 11.71 -10.89 2.44
C GLU A 57 12.57 -10.35 3.58
N ASN A 58 12.65 -11.10 4.68
CA ASN A 58 13.49 -10.77 5.81
C ASN A 58 14.96 -11.17 5.53
N SER A 59 15.57 -10.49 4.57
CA SER A 59 17.01 -10.66 4.28
C SER A 59 17.82 -9.73 5.19
N ASP A 60 18.82 -10.26 5.90
CA ASP A 60 19.79 -9.50 6.72
C ASP A 60 20.71 -8.56 5.91
N LYS A 61 20.36 -8.27 4.65
CA LYS A 61 21.05 -7.29 3.83
C LYS A 61 20.58 -5.89 4.25
N SER A 62 21.39 -5.26 5.10
CA SER A 62 21.33 -3.82 5.42
C SER A 62 21.54 -2.96 4.17
N VAL A 63 20.54 -2.91 3.29
CA VAL A 63 20.53 -2.11 2.06
C VAL A 63 19.76 -0.82 2.32
N SER A 64 20.49 0.17 2.82
CA SER A 64 20.01 1.54 3.00
C SER A 64 19.89 2.27 1.65
N THR A 65 19.01 1.79 0.77
CA THR A 65 18.52 2.56 -0.38
C THR A 65 17.01 2.71 -0.31
N TRP A 66 16.55 3.89 -0.72
CA TRP A 66 15.20 4.41 -0.54
C TRP A 66 14.24 3.80 -1.59
N PHE A 67 13.89 2.52 -1.44
CA PHE A 67 12.98 1.81 -2.35
C PHE A 67 11.52 2.33 -2.31
N LYS A 68 11.31 3.52 -2.89
CA LYS A 68 10.00 4.10 -3.16
C LYS A 68 9.30 3.33 -4.30
N LYS A 69 8.70 2.18 -3.97
CA LYS A 69 7.77 1.46 -4.86
C LYS A 69 6.43 2.21 -4.93
N VAL A 70 6.43 3.36 -5.63
CA VAL A 70 5.24 4.22 -5.77
C VAL A 70 4.22 3.55 -6.69
N LEU A 71 3.13 3.05 -6.12
CA LEU A 71 2.00 2.53 -6.88
C LEU A 71 1.18 3.69 -7.48
N ARG A 72 1.61 4.21 -8.63
CA ARG A 72 0.80 5.17 -9.40
C ARG A 72 -0.36 4.46 -10.09
N LEU A 73 -1.58 4.86 -9.74
CA LEU A 73 -2.80 4.42 -10.41
C LEU A 73 -3.27 5.54 -11.34
N THR A 74 -3.26 5.25 -12.64
CA THR A 74 -3.88 6.09 -13.67
C THR A 74 -5.35 5.69 -13.83
N VAL A 75 -6.22 6.66 -14.13
CA VAL A 75 -7.65 6.48 -14.40
C VAL A 75 -7.93 6.88 -15.85
#